data_AF-A0A959LMG5-F1
#
_entry.id   AF-A0A959LMG5-F1
#
_cell.length_a   1.000
_cell.length_b   1.000
_cell.length_c   1.000
_cell.angle_alpha   90.00
_cell.angle_beta   90.00
_cell.angle_gamma   90.00
#
_symmetry.space_group_name_H-M   'P 1'
#
loop_
_entity.id
_entity.type
_entity.pdbx_description
1 polymer ?
#
loop_
_entity_poly.entity_id
_entity_poly.type
_entity_poly.pdbx_seq_one_letter_code
_entity_poly.pdbx_strand_id
1 'polypeptide(L)'
;MASHFRRNKKNIEAVENTGFSSLSNTEGSRLINKDGSTNLRKTGMPFLERISLFHTLIHMKWPKFLLIVFLFYTAINSLFALIYVIIGVESLKGVSMEAESLLNGFEQAFFFSSQTLTTVGYGHITPLGLGANIAAALESFVGILSFAMMTGLLYGRFSLPRAYIKFSENVLVAPHKGYRALMIRLASYKNNHITDVEAKMTMAMHYKDNGKDVTRFYTPKLEIEKITSLALSWTLVHL
;
A
#
# COMPACT_ATOMS: atom_id res chain seq x y z
N MET A 1 21.92 59.22 0.79
CA MET A 1 22.87 58.19 1.27
C MET A 1 22.38 56.82 0.82
N ALA A 2 22.89 56.35 -0.33
CA ALA A 2 22.60 55.02 -0.86
C ALA A 2 23.63 54.05 -0.29
N SER A 3 23.23 53.12 0.57
CA SER A 3 24.10 52.03 1.02
C SER A 3 23.72 50.73 0.33
N HIS A 4 24.64 50.27 -0.51
CA HIS A 4 24.65 49.00 -1.21
C HIS A 4 24.30 47.79 -0.31
N PHE A 5 23.08 47.25 -0.44
CA PHE A 5 22.83 45.86 -0.09
C PHE A 5 23.32 44.97 -1.25
N ARG A 6 24.59 44.60 -1.19
CA ARG A 6 25.21 43.64 -2.10
C ARG A 6 24.60 42.25 -1.80
N ARG A 7 23.60 41.89 -2.61
CA ARG A 7 22.86 40.63 -2.56
C ARG A 7 23.81 39.47 -2.85
N ASN A 8 24.31 38.81 -1.81
CA ASN A 8 25.11 37.60 -1.95
C ASN A 8 24.16 36.45 -2.36
N LYS A 9 23.85 36.35 -3.66
CA LYS A 9 23.15 35.20 -4.23
C LYS A 9 24.09 34.01 -4.11
N LYS A 10 23.97 33.23 -3.04
CA LYS A 10 24.45 31.85 -3.04
C LYS A 10 23.73 31.17 -4.21
N ASN A 11 24.47 30.83 -5.26
CA ASN A 11 23.91 30.08 -6.38
C ASN A 11 23.45 28.74 -5.82
N ILE A 12 22.13 28.53 -5.78
CA ILE A 12 21.59 27.21 -5.47
C ILE A 12 21.86 26.37 -6.71
N GLU A 13 22.81 25.45 -6.61
CA GLU A 13 23.13 24.54 -7.71
C GLU A 13 21.92 23.62 -7.95
N ALA A 14 21.61 23.42 -9.23
CA ALA A 14 20.54 22.52 -9.61
C ALA A 14 21.00 21.08 -9.35
N VAL A 15 20.15 20.29 -8.70
CA VAL A 15 20.40 18.87 -8.52
C VAL A 15 20.15 18.17 -9.85
N GLU A 16 21.19 17.52 -10.38
CA GLU A 16 21.13 16.87 -11.70
C GLU A 16 20.17 15.67 -11.73
N ASN A 17 19.97 14.98 -10.59
CA ASN A 17 19.09 13.82 -10.53
C ASN A 17 18.35 13.72 -9.18
N THR A 18 17.03 13.86 -9.22
CA THR A 18 16.12 13.69 -8.07
C THR A 18 15.27 12.42 -8.18
N GLY A 19 15.49 11.60 -9.20
CA GLY A 19 14.63 10.48 -9.59
C GLY A 19 13.43 10.88 -10.48
N PHE A 20 13.22 12.18 -10.72
CA PHE A 20 12.26 12.71 -11.69
C PHE A 20 12.97 13.06 -13.00
N SER A 21 12.25 12.98 -14.13
CA SER A 21 12.81 13.42 -15.41
C SER A 21 13.01 14.94 -15.41
N SER A 22 14.10 15.41 -16.03
CA SER A 22 14.33 16.84 -16.28
C SER A 22 13.50 17.38 -17.44
N LEU A 23 12.74 16.53 -18.14
CA LEU A 23 11.89 16.89 -19.28
C LEU A 23 10.48 17.26 -18.80
N SER A 24 10.16 18.57 -18.79
CA SER A 24 8.85 19.06 -18.33
C SER A 24 7.68 18.55 -19.19
N ASN A 25 7.91 18.29 -20.48
CA ASN A 25 6.87 17.82 -21.41
C ASN A 25 6.30 16.45 -21.04
N THR A 26 7.07 15.63 -20.32
CA THR A 26 6.65 14.26 -19.94
C THR A 26 5.99 14.24 -18.56
N GLU A 27 6.35 15.18 -17.69
CA GLU A 27 6.04 15.18 -16.25
C GLU A 27 4.86 16.08 -15.87
N GLY A 28 4.41 16.94 -16.80
CA GLY A 28 3.28 17.86 -16.59
C GLY A 28 3.59 19.00 -15.61
N SER A 29 2.56 19.79 -15.26
CA SER A 29 2.72 20.99 -14.42
C SER A 29 2.75 20.71 -12.91
N ARG A 30 2.30 19.53 -12.46
CA ARG A 30 2.29 19.13 -11.04
C ARG A 30 2.80 17.69 -10.89
N LEU A 31 3.99 17.57 -10.31
CA LEU A 31 4.66 16.29 -10.07
C LEU A 31 4.03 15.47 -8.93
N ILE A 32 3.69 16.17 -7.82
CA ILE A 32 3.18 15.57 -6.58
C ILE A 32 1.89 16.27 -6.16
N ASN A 33 0.88 15.50 -5.79
CA ASN A 33 -0.39 15.98 -5.25
C ASN A 33 -0.25 16.44 -3.79
N LYS A 34 -1.23 17.19 -3.28
CA LYS A 34 -1.22 17.68 -1.89
C LYS A 34 -1.21 16.56 -0.84
N ASP A 35 -1.65 15.35 -1.21
CA ASP A 35 -1.64 14.16 -0.34
C ASP A 35 -0.31 13.38 -0.40
N GLY A 36 0.67 13.85 -1.18
CA GLY A 36 1.96 13.19 -1.39
C GLY A 36 1.96 12.12 -2.49
N SER A 37 0.82 11.82 -3.11
CA SER A 37 0.78 10.89 -4.25
C SER A 37 1.45 11.51 -5.48
N THR A 38 2.20 10.71 -6.24
CA THR A 38 2.84 11.16 -7.48
C THR A 38 1.85 11.10 -8.64
N ASN A 39 1.89 12.08 -9.53
CA ASN A 39 1.07 12.10 -10.74
C ASN A 39 1.76 11.42 -11.93
N LEU A 40 2.60 10.42 -11.64
CA LEU A 40 3.48 9.79 -12.63
C LEU A 40 2.96 8.44 -13.06
N ARG A 41 2.95 8.23 -14.39
CA ARG A 41 2.65 6.93 -14.97
C ARG A 41 3.94 6.26 -15.42
N LYS A 42 4.31 5.18 -14.74
CA LYS A 42 5.40 4.29 -15.17
C LYS A 42 4.98 3.59 -16.48
N THR A 43 5.73 3.80 -17.55
CA THR A 43 5.58 3.13 -18.86
C THR A 43 6.84 2.32 -19.18
N GLY A 44 6.77 1.42 -20.16
CA GLY A 44 7.94 0.68 -20.67
C GLY A 44 8.19 -0.72 -20.10
N MET A 45 7.47 -1.15 -19.06
CA MET A 45 7.53 -2.54 -18.56
C MET A 45 6.24 -3.32 -18.83
N PRO A 46 6.32 -4.63 -19.16
CA PRO A 46 5.16 -5.51 -19.26
C PRO A 46 4.30 -5.53 -17.99
N PHE A 47 2.99 -5.80 -18.15
CA PHE A 47 2.03 -5.77 -17.05
C PHE A 47 2.38 -6.74 -15.92
N LEU A 48 2.80 -7.96 -16.25
CA LEU A 48 3.11 -9.01 -15.26
C LEU A 48 4.32 -8.66 -14.38
N GLU A 49 5.37 -8.06 -14.97
CA GLU A 49 6.56 -7.64 -14.22
C GLU A 49 6.27 -6.45 -13.30
N ARG A 50 5.29 -5.62 -13.65
CA ARG A 50 4.92 -4.43 -12.88
C ARG A 50 4.09 -4.76 -11.64
N ILE A 51 3.42 -5.91 -11.59
CA ILE A 51 2.48 -6.24 -10.52
C ILE A 51 3.18 -6.98 -9.40
N SER A 52 3.23 -6.35 -8.23
CA SER A 52 3.56 -7.04 -6.98
C SER A 52 2.26 -7.38 -6.25
N LEU A 53 1.91 -8.67 -6.22
CA LEU A 53 0.72 -9.16 -5.50
C LEU A 53 0.81 -8.81 -4.01
N PHE A 54 1.97 -9.04 -3.38
CA PHE A 54 2.20 -8.72 -1.98
C PHE A 54 1.99 -7.23 -1.69
N HIS A 55 2.65 -6.34 -2.44
CA HIS A 55 2.51 -4.89 -2.27
C HIS A 55 1.05 -4.44 -2.49
N THR A 56 0.39 -5.01 -3.50
CA THR A 56 -1.02 -4.70 -3.78
C THR A 56 -1.93 -5.10 -2.63
N LEU A 57 -1.72 -6.29 -2.05
CA LEU A 57 -2.53 -6.80 -0.94
C LEU A 57 -2.32 -6.04 0.36
N ILE A 58 -1.10 -5.61 0.69
CA ILE A 58 -0.84 -4.89 1.95
C ILE A 58 -1.30 -3.41 1.90
N HIS A 59 -1.25 -2.76 0.74
CA HIS A 59 -1.62 -1.35 0.60
C HIS A 59 -3.11 -1.11 0.26
N MET A 60 -3.88 -2.18 0.00
CA MET A 60 -5.31 -2.07 -0.34
C MET A 60 -6.16 -1.53 0.83
N LYS A 61 -7.32 -0.93 0.52
CA LYS A 61 -8.33 -0.57 1.55
C LYS A 61 -8.89 -1.82 2.25
N TRP A 62 -9.17 -1.71 3.55
CA TRP A 62 -9.64 -2.82 4.39
C TRP A 62 -10.87 -3.58 3.83
N PRO A 63 -11.97 -2.93 3.41
CA PRO A 63 -13.14 -3.66 2.91
C PRO A 63 -12.84 -4.49 1.67
N LYS A 64 -12.04 -3.94 0.74
CA LYS A 64 -11.64 -4.64 -0.47
C LYS A 64 -10.71 -5.82 -0.17
N PHE A 65 -9.80 -5.65 0.79
CA PHE A 65 -8.97 -6.75 1.28
C PHE A 65 -9.82 -7.88 1.88
N LEU A 66 -10.71 -7.57 2.83
CA LEU A 66 -11.59 -8.56 3.45
C LEU A 66 -12.48 -9.28 2.43
N LEU A 67 -12.99 -8.56 1.43
CA LEU A 67 -13.75 -9.16 0.34
C LEU A 67 -12.91 -10.15 -0.48
N ILE A 68 -11.66 -9.82 -0.83
CA ILE A 68 -10.76 -10.73 -1.55
C ILE A 68 -10.47 -11.97 -0.72
N VAL A 69 -10.22 -11.83 0.58
CA VAL A 69 -10.01 -12.96 1.50
C VAL A 69 -11.23 -13.88 1.52
N PHE A 70 -12.43 -13.31 1.64
CA PHE A 70 -13.68 -14.06 1.62
C PHE A 70 -13.91 -14.78 0.29
N LEU A 71 -13.63 -14.12 -0.84
CA LEU A 71 -13.74 -14.73 -2.16
C LEU A 71 -12.71 -15.85 -2.37
N PHE A 72 -11.48 -15.68 -1.90
CA PHE A 72 -10.45 -16.72 -1.95
C PHE A 72 -10.84 -17.95 -1.12
N TYR A 73 -11.33 -17.73 0.11
CA TYR A 73 -11.88 -18.78 0.95
C TYR A 73 -13.03 -19.52 0.25
N THR A 74 -14.01 -18.78 -0.28
CA THR A 74 -15.16 -19.37 -0.97
C THR A 74 -14.72 -20.15 -2.22
N ALA A 75 -13.76 -19.62 -2.99
CA ALA A 75 -13.25 -20.28 -4.19
C ALA A 75 -12.53 -21.60 -3.89
N ILE A 76 -11.70 -21.65 -2.84
CA ILE A 76 -11.05 -22.90 -2.43
C ILE A 76 -12.08 -23.93 -1.99
N ASN A 77 -13.04 -23.53 -1.14
CA ASN A 77 -14.07 -24.46 -0.69
C ASN A 77 -14.94 -24.96 -1.84
N SER A 78 -15.31 -24.09 -2.79
CA SER A 78 -16.03 -24.49 -3.99
C SER A 78 -15.21 -25.45 -4.86
N LEU A 79 -13.89 -25.25 -4.96
CA LEU A 79 -13.02 -26.17 -5.71
C LEU A 79 -12.99 -27.56 -5.07
N PHE A 80 -12.80 -27.65 -3.76
CA PHE A 80 -12.81 -28.94 -3.06
C PHE A 80 -14.19 -29.59 -3.04
N ALA A 81 -15.27 -28.81 -2.90
CA ALA A 81 -16.64 -29.29 -3.05
C ALA A 81 -16.87 -29.94 -4.43
N LEU A 82 -16.38 -29.32 -5.51
CA LEU A 82 -16.43 -29.92 -6.86
C LEU A 82 -15.63 -31.23 -6.93
N ILE A 83 -14.44 -31.27 -6.31
CA ILE A 83 -13.64 -32.50 -6.22
C ILE A 83 -14.41 -33.62 -5.51
N TYR A 84 -15.08 -33.32 -4.40
CA TYR A 84 -15.91 -34.29 -3.68
C TYR A 84 -17.11 -34.76 -4.49
N VAL A 85 -17.78 -33.86 -5.21
CA VAL A 85 -18.87 -34.22 -6.13
C VAL A 85 -18.38 -35.14 -7.24
N ILE A 86 -17.18 -34.89 -7.81
CA ILE A 86 -16.57 -35.74 -8.85
C ILE A 86 -16.17 -37.11 -8.31
N ILE A 87 -15.62 -37.18 -7.10
CA ILE A 87 -15.31 -38.45 -6.41
C ILE A 87 -16.60 -39.24 -6.12
N GLY A 88 -17.72 -38.54 -6.01
CA GLY A 88 -19.03 -39.08 -5.69
C GLY A 88 -19.42 -38.69 -4.27
N VAL A 89 -20.56 -38.01 -4.14
CA VAL A 89 -21.10 -37.55 -2.85
C VAL A 89 -21.39 -38.72 -1.90
N GLU A 90 -21.59 -39.93 -2.44
CA GLU A 90 -21.69 -41.19 -1.69
C GLU A 90 -20.45 -41.49 -0.84
N SER A 91 -19.29 -40.94 -1.22
CA SER A 91 -18.05 -41.02 -0.44
C SER A 91 -18.04 -40.07 0.76
N LEU A 92 -19.12 -39.32 1.01
CA LEU A 92 -19.30 -38.50 2.20
C LEU A 92 -20.40 -39.12 3.08
N LYS A 93 -20.01 -39.76 4.19
CA LYS A 93 -20.96 -40.34 5.14
C LYS A 93 -21.69 -39.22 5.87
N GLY A 94 -23.00 -39.35 6.04
CA GLY A 94 -23.82 -38.37 6.77
C GLY A 94 -24.54 -37.36 5.86
N VAL A 95 -24.33 -37.43 4.54
CA VAL A 95 -25.13 -36.69 3.56
C VAL A 95 -26.55 -37.29 3.53
N SER A 96 -27.57 -36.43 3.58
CA SER A 96 -28.96 -36.87 3.46
C SER A 96 -29.19 -37.55 2.10
N MET A 97 -29.84 -38.72 2.11
CA MET A 97 -30.08 -39.55 0.91
C MET A 97 -31.01 -38.89 -0.14
N GLU A 98 -31.47 -37.67 0.11
CA GLU A 98 -32.26 -36.83 -0.80
C GLU A 98 -31.38 -36.03 -1.79
N ALA A 99 -30.09 -36.38 -1.90
CA ALA A 99 -29.14 -35.80 -2.84
C ALA A 99 -29.37 -36.24 -4.30
N GLU A 100 -30.63 -36.43 -4.73
CA GLU A 100 -30.95 -36.69 -6.14
C GLU A 100 -30.66 -35.47 -7.03
N SER A 101 -30.57 -34.27 -6.43
CA SER A 101 -30.16 -33.05 -7.13
C SER A 101 -28.68 -32.74 -6.92
N LEU A 102 -27.95 -32.54 -8.02
CA LEU A 102 -26.53 -32.14 -8.04
C LEU A 102 -26.24 -30.89 -7.19
N LEU A 103 -27.22 -29.99 -7.07
CA LEU A 103 -27.10 -28.77 -6.27
C LEU A 103 -27.01 -29.08 -4.76
N ASN A 104 -27.86 -30.00 -4.28
CA ASN A 104 -27.87 -30.40 -2.87
C ASN A 104 -26.58 -31.14 -2.48
N GLY A 105 -26.05 -31.96 -3.40
CA GLY A 105 -24.76 -32.63 -3.22
C GLY A 105 -23.59 -31.65 -3.14
N PHE A 106 -23.57 -30.62 -3.99
CA PHE A 106 -22.56 -29.57 -3.94
C PHE A 106 -22.63 -28.75 -2.65
N GLU A 107 -23.82 -28.36 -2.20
CA GLU A 107 -24.00 -27.59 -0.97
C GLU A 107 -23.45 -28.34 0.26
N GLN A 108 -23.80 -29.61 0.42
CA GLN A 108 -23.31 -30.43 1.52
C GLN A 108 -21.80 -30.65 1.44
N ALA A 109 -21.26 -30.89 0.23
CA ALA A 109 -19.83 -31.00 0.00
C ALA A 109 -19.09 -29.67 0.30
N PHE A 110 -19.69 -28.52 -0.01
CA PHE A 110 -19.15 -27.20 0.31
C PHE A 110 -19.08 -26.96 1.82
N PHE A 111 -20.11 -27.34 2.57
CA PHE A 111 -20.07 -27.23 4.03
C PHE A 111 -19.08 -28.22 4.67
N PHE A 112 -18.94 -29.43 4.12
CA PHE A 112 -17.90 -30.36 4.54
C PHE A 112 -16.49 -29.81 4.26
N SER A 113 -16.26 -29.29 3.07
CA SER A 113 -15.03 -28.62 2.66
C SER A 113 -14.70 -27.44 3.59
N SER A 114 -15.68 -26.58 3.88
CA SER A 114 -15.56 -25.49 4.84
C SER A 114 -15.08 -25.96 6.22
N GLN A 115 -15.66 -27.04 6.74
CA GLN A 115 -15.28 -27.60 8.04
C GLN A 115 -13.88 -28.23 8.03
N THR A 116 -13.49 -28.83 6.90
CA THR A 116 -12.19 -29.49 6.72
C THR A 116 -11.08 -28.44 6.54
N LEU A 117 -11.27 -27.46 5.66
CA LEU A 117 -10.32 -26.38 5.39
C LEU A 117 -10.04 -25.53 6.63
N THR A 118 -11.08 -25.25 7.44
CA THR A 118 -10.96 -24.49 8.70
C THR A 118 -10.58 -25.36 9.90
N THR A 119 -10.42 -26.67 9.71
CA THR A 119 -10.14 -27.66 10.75
C THR A 119 -11.15 -27.67 11.90
N VAL A 120 -12.39 -27.23 11.64
CA VAL A 120 -13.48 -27.27 12.63
C VAL A 120 -13.99 -28.69 12.80
N GLY A 121 -14.23 -29.39 11.70
CA GLY A 121 -14.56 -30.82 11.67
C GLY A 121 -15.64 -31.25 12.66
N TYR A 122 -16.88 -30.77 12.53
CA TYR A 122 -17.98 -31.13 13.45
C TYR A 122 -18.26 -32.64 13.55
N GLY A 123 -17.76 -33.43 12.59
CA GLY A 123 -17.87 -34.89 12.60
C GLY A 123 -19.21 -35.44 12.13
N HIS A 124 -20.14 -34.57 11.71
CA HIS A 124 -21.42 -34.98 11.13
C HIS A 124 -21.25 -35.57 9.73
N ILE A 125 -20.41 -34.94 8.90
CA ILE A 125 -20.03 -35.43 7.57
C ILE A 125 -18.57 -35.88 7.62
N THR A 126 -18.30 -37.11 7.16
CA THR A 126 -16.95 -37.69 7.18
C THR A 126 -16.59 -38.36 5.85
N PRO A 127 -15.34 -38.23 5.37
CA PRO A 127 -14.92 -38.86 4.11
C PRO A 127 -14.80 -40.37 4.26
N LEU A 128 -15.30 -41.11 3.28
CA LEU A 128 -15.23 -42.57 3.15
C LEU A 128 -14.40 -42.95 1.92
N GLY A 129 -13.61 -44.01 2.08
CA GLY A 129 -12.75 -44.51 1.01
C GLY A 129 -11.47 -43.69 0.82
N LEU A 130 -10.51 -44.27 0.08
CA LEU A 130 -9.17 -43.71 -0.05
C LEU A 130 -9.16 -42.34 -0.75
N GLY A 131 -9.96 -42.17 -1.82
CA GLY A 131 -10.00 -40.94 -2.61
C GLY A 131 -10.47 -39.72 -1.81
N ALA A 132 -11.60 -39.83 -1.11
CA ALA A 132 -12.12 -38.74 -0.30
C ALA A 132 -11.21 -38.39 0.89
N ASN A 133 -10.57 -39.40 1.52
CA ASN A 133 -9.62 -39.19 2.61
C ASN A 133 -8.34 -38.47 2.14
N ILE A 134 -7.79 -38.84 0.97
CA ILE A 134 -6.65 -38.11 0.38
C ILE A 134 -7.04 -36.67 0.08
N ALA A 135 -8.21 -36.44 -0.52
CA ALA A 135 -8.69 -35.09 -0.80
C ALA A 135 -8.84 -34.26 0.47
N ALA A 136 -9.43 -34.81 1.54
CA ALA A 136 -9.57 -34.14 2.83
C ALA A 136 -8.24 -33.84 3.53
N ALA A 137 -7.25 -34.73 3.40
CA ALA A 137 -5.91 -34.50 3.92
C ALA A 137 -5.19 -33.36 3.18
N LEU A 138 -5.28 -33.35 1.84
CA LEU A 138 -4.74 -32.27 1.02
C LEU A 138 -5.45 -30.94 1.30
N GLU A 139 -6.77 -30.95 1.45
CA GLU A 139 -7.56 -29.79 1.81
C GLU A 139 -7.12 -29.21 3.16
N SER A 140 -6.97 -30.06 4.17
CA SER A 140 -6.51 -29.64 5.50
C SER A 140 -5.11 -29.00 5.45
N PHE A 141 -4.21 -29.56 4.64
CA PHE A 141 -2.87 -28.99 4.44
C PHE A 141 -2.92 -27.62 3.75
N VAL A 142 -3.72 -27.48 2.69
CA VAL A 142 -3.97 -26.20 2.01
C VAL A 142 -4.60 -25.18 2.96
N GLY A 143 -5.51 -25.61 3.83
CA GLY A 143 -6.15 -24.79 4.86
C GLY A 143 -5.14 -24.18 5.83
N ILE A 144 -4.26 -25.01 6.40
CA ILE A 144 -3.20 -24.55 7.31
C ILE A 144 -2.26 -23.56 6.63
N LEU A 145 -1.81 -23.84 5.39
CA LEU A 145 -0.96 -22.92 4.63
C LEU A 145 -1.68 -21.59 4.33
N SER A 146 -2.94 -21.66 3.93
CA SER A 146 -3.76 -20.48 3.64
C SER A 146 -3.94 -19.61 4.87
N PHE A 147 -4.20 -20.22 6.04
CA PHE A 147 -4.32 -19.51 7.30
C PHE A 147 -3.00 -18.84 7.72
N ALA A 148 -1.88 -19.52 7.56
CA ALA A 148 -0.55 -18.96 7.83
C ALA A 148 -0.24 -17.76 6.93
N MET A 149 -0.50 -17.88 5.61
CA MET A 149 -0.33 -16.77 4.66
C MET A 149 -1.26 -15.59 4.99
N MET A 150 -2.52 -15.86 5.33
CA MET A 150 -3.49 -14.82 5.69
C MET A 150 -3.06 -14.05 6.94
N THR A 151 -2.62 -14.79 7.97
CA THR A 151 -2.12 -14.21 9.21
C THR A 151 -0.90 -13.34 8.95
N GLY A 152 0.04 -13.81 8.10
CA GLY A 152 1.20 -13.02 7.69
C GLY A 152 0.83 -11.74 6.94
N LEU A 153 -0.16 -11.79 6.05
CA LEU A 153 -0.67 -10.61 5.34
C LEU A 153 -1.36 -9.62 6.29
N LEU A 154 -2.18 -10.11 7.22
CA LEU A 154 -2.82 -9.28 8.24
C LEU A 154 -1.78 -8.58 9.11
N TYR A 155 -0.79 -9.32 9.59
CA TYR A 155 0.32 -8.75 10.36
C TYR A 155 1.06 -7.69 9.53
N GLY A 156 1.45 -8.01 8.29
CA GLY A 156 2.10 -7.06 7.40
C GLY A 156 1.29 -5.77 7.19
N ARG A 157 -0.05 -5.88 7.09
CA ARG A 157 -0.95 -4.72 6.99
C ARG A 157 -1.00 -3.88 8.26
N PHE A 158 -1.00 -4.51 9.44
CA PHE A 158 -1.01 -3.81 10.72
C PHE A 158 0.35 -3.18 11.06
N SER A 159 1.43 -3.82 10.64
CA SER A 159 2.80 -3.35 10.87
C SER A 159 3.22 -2.20 9.95
N LEU A 160 2.42 -1.85 8.94
CA LEU A 160 2.75 -0.72 8.05
C LEU A 160 2.71 0.61 8.83
N PRO A 161 3.87 1.27 9.03
CA PRO A 161 3.91 2.52 9.74
C PRO A 161 3.22 3.62 8.94
N ARG A 162 2.43 4.45 9.62
CA ARG A 162 1.87 5.67 9.05
C ARG A 162 2.38 6.87 9.83
N ALA A 163 3.18 7.69 9.17
CA ALA A 163 3.57 8.99 9.70
C ALA A 163 2.34 9.91 9.63
N TYR A 164 1.58 10.01 10.72
CA TYR A 164 0.39 10.86 10.85
C TYR A 164 0.79 12.35 10.91
N ILE A 165 1.37 12.84 9.82
CA ILE A 165 1.83 14.22 9.65
C ILE A 165 0.83 14.98 8.79
N LYS A 166 0.50 16.20 9.21
CA LYS A 166 -0.31 17.14 8.44
C LYS A 166 0.54 18.36 8.07
N PHE A 167 0.50 18.75 6.81
CA PHE A 167 1.19 19.94 6.31
C PHE A 167 0.25 21.15 6.25
N SER A 168 0.80 22.36 6.35
CA SER A 168 0.07 23.59 6.09
C SER A 168 -0.35 23.65 4.62
N GLU A 169 -1.57 24.13 4.35
CA GLU A 169 -2.11 24.18 3.00
C GLU A 169 -1.37 25.16 2.08
N ASN A 170 -0.77 26.18 2.69
CA ASN A 170 -0.05 27.24 2.02
C ASN A 170 1.40 27.30 2.50
N VAL A 171 2.26 27.70 1.58
CA VAL A 171 3.65 28.10 1.86
C VAL A 171 3.68 29.62 1.99
N LEU A 172 4.39 30.12 2.99
CA LEU A 172 4.47 31.56 3.28
C LEU A 172 5.85 32.10 2.91
N VAL A 173 5.88 33.30 2.31
CA VAL A 173 7.11 34.07 2.12
C VAL A 173 6.99 35.34 2.96
N ALA A 174 7.67 35.39 4.10
CA ALA A 174 7.57 36.52 5.01
C ALA A 174 8.96 36.89 5.61
N PRO A 175 9.10 38.10 6.18
CA PRO A 175 10.32 38.51 6.86
C PRO A 175 10.64 37.58 8.06
N HIS A 176 11.88 37.07 8.13
CA HIS A 176 12.40 36.28 9.24
C HIS A 176 13.88 36.62 9.45
N LYS A 177 14.28 36.97 10.67
CA LYS A 177 15.67 37.32 11.04
C LYS A 177 16.36 38.33 10.10
N GLY A 178 15.58 39.30 9.58
CA GLY A 178 16.10 40.34 8.66
C GLY A 178 16.18 39.92 7.18
N TYR A 179 15.82 38.68 6.83
CA TYR A 179 15.75 38.18 5.46
C TYR A 179 14.30 37.84 5.09
N ARG A 180 14.03 37.56 3.81
CA ARG A 180 12.73 37.00 3.37
C ARG A 180 12.85 35.49 3.33
N ALA A 181 12.13 34.79 4.21
CA ALA A 181 12.20 33.34 4.32
C ALA A 181 10.99 32.67 3.69
N LEU A 182 11.21 31.49 3.12
CA LEU A 182 10.17 30.56 2.72
C LEU A 182 9.84 29.63 3.89
N MET A 183 8.57 29.55 4.27
CA MET A 183 8.13 28.82 5.47
C MET A 183 6.99 27.87 5.15
N ILE A 184 7.10 26.64 5.64
CA ILE A 184 6.03 25.63 5.61
C ILE A 184 5.95 24.96 6.99
N ARG A 185 4.73 24.74 7.49
CA ARG A 185 4.52 24.13 8.80
C ARG A 185 4.00 22.71 8.64
N LEU A 186 4.46 21.84 9.53
CA LEU A 186 3.95 20.48 9.66
C LEU A 186 3.64 20.17 11.13
N ALA A 187 2.75 19.22 11.37
CA ALA A 187 2.35 18.80 12.71
C ALA A 187 2.06 17.30 12.77
N SER A 188 2.40 16.66 13.89
CA SER A 188 1.86 15.34 14.22
C SER A 188 0.45 15.53 14.77
N TYR A 189 -0.54 14.84 14.20
CA TYR A 189 -1.95 15.02 14.59
C TYR A 189 -2.56 13.82 15.33
N LYS A 190 -1.81 12.73 15.50
CA LYS A 190 -2.23 11.57 16.29
C LYS A 190 -1.52 11.58 17.64
N ASN A 191 -2.03 10.76 18.56
CA ASN A 191 -1.41 10.53 19.86
C ASN A 191 -0.16 9.63 19.72
N ASN A 192 0.77 10.06 18.89
CA ASN A 192 2.04 9.41 18.65
C ASN A 192 3.14 10.46 18.59
N HIS A 193 4.28 10.08 19.14
CA HIS A 193 5.48 10.89 19.12
C HIS A 193 6.43 10.38 18.05
N ILE A 194 6.84 11.24 17.11
CA ILE A 194 7.82 10.87 16.09
C ILE A 194 9.19 11.37 16.56
N THR A 195 10.13 10.46 16.72
CA THR A 195 11.52 10.76 17.09
C THR A 195 12.41 10.79 15.86
N ASP A 196 13.55 11.47 15.99
CA ASP A 196 14.59 11.55 14.94
C ASP A 196 14.04 11.98 13.57
N VAL A 197 13.24 13.05 13.56
CA VAL A 197 12.61 13.55 12.34
C VAL A 197 13.59 14.40 11.55
N GLU A 198 13.82 14.02 10.29
CA GLU A 198 14.59 14.76 9.31
C GLU A 198 13.66 15.32 8.23
N ALA A 199 13.87 16.59 7.86
CA ALA A 199 13.14 17.24 6.80
C ALA A 199 14.08 17.61 5.66
N LYS A 200 13.65 17.33 4.43
CA LYS A 200 14.30 17.77 3.20
C LYS A 200 13.27 18.47 2.33
N MET A 201 13.68 19.58 1.72
CA MET A 201 12.85 20.34 0.82
C MET A 201 13.46 20.31 -0.57
N THR A 202 12.67 19.92 -1.56
CA THR A 202 13.04 19.94 -2.98
C THR A 202 12.07 20.85 -3.70
N MET A 203 12.61 21.83 -4.42
CA MET A 203 11.87 22.77 -5.23
C MET A 203 12.09 22.46 -6.71
N ALA A 204 11.02 22.13 -7.41
CA ALA A 204 11.03 21.96 -8.86
C ALA A 204 10.62 23.28 -9.52
N MET A 205 11.44 23.77 -10.46
CA MET A 205 11.13 24.96 -11.26
C MET A 205 11.17 24.61 -12.74
N HIS A 206 10.13 25.02 -13.47
CA HIS A 206 10.06 24.87 -14.91
C HIS A 206 10.69 26.09 -15.60
N TYR A 207 11.65 25.85 -16.48
CA TYR A 207 12.33 26.84 -17.29
C TYR A 207 12.12 26.55 -18.77
N LYS A 208 12.22 27.60 -19.59
CA LYS A 208 12.41 27.46 -21.03
C LYS A 208 13.89 27.59 -21.34
N ASP A 209 14.51 26.51 -21.78
CA ASP A 209 15.91 26.46 -22.19
C ASP A 209 15.98 26.09 -23.67
N ASN A 210 16.50 27.01 -24.51
CA ASN A 210 16.55 26.85 -25.97
C ASN A 210 15.23 26.38 -26.61
N GLY A 211 14.10 26.93 -26.16
CA GLY A 211 12.76 26.59 -26.66
C GLY A 211 12.17 25.27 -26.16
N LYS A 212 12.89 24.53 -25.31
CA LYS A 212 12.38 23.32 -24.64
C LYS A 212 12.02 23.62 -23.19
N ASP A 213 10.87 23.10 -22.74
CA ASP A 213 10.49 23.17 -21.34
C ASP A 213 11.29 22.14 -20.54
N VAL A 214 12.13 22.61 -19.62
CA VAL A 214 12.98 21.80 -18.74
C VAL A 214 12.62 22.05 -17.28
N THR A 215 12.63 21.00 -16.47
CA THR A 215 12.44 21.11 -15.02
C THR A 215 13.79 21.00 -14.35
N ARG A 216 14.16 22.02 -13.56
CA ARG A 216 15.36 21.98 -12.72
C ARG A 216 14.94 21.88 -11.26
N PHE A 217 15.65 21.02 -10.53
CA PHE A 217 15.40 20.78 -9.12
C PHE A 217 16.44 21.49 -8.29
N TYR A 218 15.99 22.09 -7.19
CA TYR A 218 16.83 22.76 -6.21
C TYR A 218 16.54 22.14 -4.84
N THR A 219 17.55 22.05 -3.98
CA THR A 219 17.38 21.58 -2.61
C THR A 219 17.73 22.74 -1.67
N PRO A 220 16.76 23.62 -1.34
CA PRO A 220 17.03 24.76 -0.49
C PRO A 220 17.38 24.30 0.91
N LYS A 221 18.48 24.85 1.47
CA LYS A 221 18.93 24.49 2.81
C LYS A 221 17.94 24.97 3.87
N LEU A 222 17.50 24.07 4.75
CA LEU A 222 16.64 24.43 5.87
C LEU A 222 17.47 24.98 7.04
N GLU A 223 16.89 25.88 7.82
CA GLU A 223 17.52 26.40 9.04
C GLU A 223 17.71 25.29 10.08
N ILE A 224 16.71 24.43 10.22
CA ILE A 224 16.74 23.24 11.06
C ILE A 224 16.32 22.07 10.15
N GLU A 225 17.24 21.17 9.85
CA GLU A 225 17.02 20.00 8.99
C GLU A 225 16.60 18.76 9.81
N LYS A 226 16.97 18.70 11.09
CA LYS A 226 16.69 17.56 11.97
C LYS A 226 16.23 18.04 13.35
N ILE A 227 15.20 17.38 13.88
CA ILE A 227 14.74 17.52 15.26
C ILE A 227 14.69 16.15 15.93
N THR A 228 15.02 16.08 17.21
CA THR A 228 14.97 14.82 17.97
C THR A 228 13.54 14.35 18.18
N SER A 229 12.57 15.27 18.20
CA SER A 229 11.25 15.03 18.78
C SER A 229 10.21 15.95 18.13
N LEU A 230 9.26 15.37 17.37
CA LEU A 230 8.07 16.07 16.85
C LEU A 230 6.83 15.71 17.67
N ALA A 231 6.57 16.49 18.72
CA ALA A 231 5.40 16.28 19.58
C ALA A 231 4.15 17.07 19.14
N LEU A 232 4.33 18.28 18.60
CA LEU A 232 3.23 19.17 18.21
C LEU A 232 3.38 19.61 16.76
N SER A 233 4.21 20.63 16.53
CA SER A 233 4.41 21.20 15.20
C SER A 233 5.83 21.67 15.00
N TRP A 234 6.25 21.67 13.75
CA TRP A 234 7.55 22.14 13.31
C TRP A 234 7.38 23.02 12.08
N THR A 235 7.98 24.20 12.09
CA THR A 235 8.02 25.10 10.94
C THR A 235 9.37 24.94 10.26
N LEU A 236 9.35 24.46 9.02
CA LEU A 236 10.51 24.40 8.16
C LEU A 236 10.73 25.78 7.55
N VAL A 237 11.93 26.32 7.72
CA VAL A 237 12.31 27.67 7.28
C VAL A 237 13.51 27.56 6.36
N HIS A 238 13.43 28.19 5.19
CA HIS A 238 14.56 28.40 4.28
C HIS A 238 14.80 29.91 4.13
N LEU A 239 16.05 30.33 4.34
CA LEU A 239 16.52 31.73 4.26
C LEU A 239 17.04 32.11 2.88
#